data_AF-A0A231PRF0-F1
#
_entry.id   AF-A0A231PRF0-F1
#
_cell.length_a   1.000
_cell.length_b   1.000
_cell.length_c   1.000
_cell.angle_alpha   90.00
_cell.angle_beta   90.00
_cell.angle_gamma   90.00
#
_symmetry.space_group_name_H-M   'P 1'
#
loop_
_entity.id
_entity.type
_entity.pdbx_description
1 polymer ?
#
loop_
_entity_poly.entity_id
_entity_poly.type
_entity_poly.pdbx_seq_one_letter_code
_entity_poly.pdbx_strand_id
1 'polypeptide(L)'
;MAADRALREAGAGRALTPFFRFPYSETSPAHILEVNALGFADIEYTADTNGWKGTEGGMTVERAVERAVNALRPGAILQMHVGASQGRTEVIDAQALPRILDALAARDYRVIDLRTLLTP
;
A
#
# COMPACT_ATOMS: atom_id res chain seq x y z
N MET A 1 3.07 9.73 20.47
CA MET A 1 3.90 10.74 19.76
C MET A 1 3.01 11.73 19.01
N ALA A 2 3.54 12.84 18.50
CA ALA A 2 2.75 13.83 17.74
C ALA A 2 2.01 13.21 16.54
N ALA A 3 2.66 12.28 15.81
CA ALA A 3 2.04 11.56 14.70
C ALA A 3 0.84 10.70 15.13
N ASP A 4 0.99 9.86 16.17
CA ASP A 4 -0.13 9.05 16.72
C ASP A 4 -1.29 9.94 17.22
N ARG A 5 -1.00 11.10 17.79
CA ARG A 5 -2.05 12.06 18.19
C ARG A 5 -2.80 12.64 16.98
N ALA A 6 -2.08 13.16 15.98
CA ALA A 6 -2.69 13.72 14.78
C ALA A 6 -3.56 12.69 14.04
N LEU A 7 -3.12 11.43 13.99
CA LEU A 7 -3.87 10.35 13.36
C LEU A 7 -5.17 10.02 14.11
N ARG A 8 -5.13 10.00 15.46
CA ARG A 8 -6.34 9.83 16.28
C ARG A 8 -7.29 11.02 16.16
N GLU A 9 -6.76 12.24 16.14
CA GLU A 9 -7.54 13.47 15.89
C GLU A 9 -8.23 13.44 14.52
N ALA A 10 -7.56 12.89 13.50
CA ALA A 10 -8.13 12.68 12.17
C ALA A 10 -9.15 11.52 12.09
N GLY A 11 -9.50 10.88 13.21
CA GLY A 11 -10.54 9.85 13.29
C GLY A 11 -10.05 8.41 13.25
N ALA A 12 -8.74 8.15 13.41
CA ALA A 12 -8.26 6.79 13.59
C ALA A 12 -8.73 6.22 14.94
N GLY A 13 -9.77 5.38 14.91
CA GLY A 13 -10.45 4.86 16.11
C GLY A 13 -9.64 3.89 16.99
N ARG A 14 -8.46 3.44 16.55
CA ARG A 14 -7.49 2.68 17.36
C ARG A 14 -6.07 3.08 16.97
N ALA A 15 -5.09 2.80 17.83
CA ALA A 15 -3.69 3.08 17.55
C ALA A 15 -3.32 2.55 16.15
N LEU A 16 -2.87 3.45 15.27
CA LEU A 16 -2.36 3.11 13.93
C LEU A 16 -0.97 2.48 13.99
N THR A 17 -0.42 2.39 15.19
CA THR A 17 0.79 1.64 15.49
C THR A 17 0.52 0.14 15.27
N PRO A 18 1.44 -0.58 14.61
CA PRO A 18 2.86 -0.23 14.56
C PRO A 18 3.40 -0.01 13.14
N PHE A 19 2.64 0.30 12.09
CA PHE A 19 3.24 0.31 10.74
C PHE A 19 3.74 1.68 10.32
N PHE A 20 4.94 1.69 9.75
CA PHE A 20 5.54 2.83 9.08
C PHE A 20 6.03 2.38 7.70
N ARG A 21 6.00 3.28 6.72
CA ARG A 21 6.61 3.07 5.41
C ARG A 21 7.30 4.37 5.02
N PHE A 22 8.54 4.30 4.59
CA PHE A 22 9.25 5.50 4.19
C PHE A 22 8.65 6.09 2.90
N PRO A 23 8.51 7.42 2.80
CA PRO A 23 8.20 8.06 1.52
C PRO A 23 9.17 7.59 0.44
N TYR A 24 8.64 7.19 -0.71
CA TYR A 24 9.42 6.64 -1.82
C TYR A 24 10.25 5.38 -1.49
N SER A 25 10.00 4.74 -0.33
CA SER A 25 10.84 3.68 0.22
C SER A 25 12.31 4.10 0.40
N GLU A 26 12.57 5.41 0.51
CA GLU A 26 13.91 5.95 0.71
C GLU A 26 14.30 5.80 2.18
N THR A 27 15.08 4.76 2.46
CA THR A 27 15.40 4.35 3.83
C THR A 27 16.88 3.95 4.00
N SER A 28 17.32 3.91 5.25
CA SER A 28 18.64 3.43 5.66
C SER A 28 18.51 2.56 6.92
N PRO A 29 19.48 1.67 7.22
CA PRO A 29 19.45 0.90 8.46
C PRO A 29 19.33 1.77 9.73
N ALA A 30 19.93 2.97 9.74
CA ALA A 30 19.81 3.90 10.85
C ALA A 30 18.38 4.45 11.00
N HIS A 31 17.72 4.81 9.90
CA HIS A 31 16.33 5.27 9.92
C HIS A 31 15.38 4.15 10.39
N ILE A 32 15.62 2.91 9.97
CA ILE A 32 14.83 1.74 10.40
C ILE A 32 14.96 1.55 11.92
N LEU A 33 16.17 1.62 12.46
CA LEU A 33 16.41 1.53 13.91
C LEU A 33 15.68 2.65 14.67
N GLU A 34 15.65 3.87 14.12
CA GLU A 34 14.93 4.98 14.73
C GLU A 34 13.42 4.73 14.77
N VAL A 35 12.79 4.36 13.66
CA VAL A 35 11.34 4.08 13.65
C VAL A 35 10.98 2.87 14.51
N ASN A 36 11.86 1.86 14.59
CA ASN A 36 11.71 0.73 15.50
C ASN A 36 11.78 1.16 16.97
N ALA A 37 12.72 2.03 17.34
CA ALA A 37 12.83 2.58 18.69
C ALA A 37 11.60 3.43 19.08
N LEU A 38 10.91 3.99 18.08
CA LEU A 38 9.64 4.71 18.24
C LEU A 38 8.41 3.79 18.30
N GLY A 39 8.59 2.47 18.21
CA GLY A 39 7.53 1.47 18.29
C GLY A 39 6.86 1.14 16.95
N PHE A 40 7.49 1.50 15.83
CA PHE A 40 6.98 1.19 14.49
C PHE A 40 7.82 0.11 13.79
N ALA A 41 7.17 -0.85 13.15
CA ALA A 41 7.72 -1.74 12.14
C ALA A 41 7.70 -1.05 10.77
N ASP A 42 8.85 -1.05 10.09
CA ASP A 42 8.97 -0.63 8.69
C ASP A 42 8.38 -1.71 7.79
N ILE A 43 7.25 -1.41 7.13
CA ILE A 43 6.54 -2.30 6.23
C ILE A 43 6.48 -1.67 4.84
N GLU A 44 7.28 -2.23 3.95
CA GLU A 44 7.26 -1.92 2.53
C GLU A 44 6.25 -2.82 1.78
N TYR A 45 6.46 -3.00 0.49
CA TYR A 45 5.60 -3.78 -0.38
C TYR A 45 6.41 -4.80 -1.17
N THR A 46 5.75 -5.86 -1.63
CA THR A 46 6.37 -6.85 -2.51
C THR A 46 6.17 -6.53 -3.99
N ALA A 47 5.13 -5.76 -4.33
CA ALA A 47 4.86 -5.30 -5.69
C ALA A 47 4.11 -3.96 -5.68
N ASP A 48 4.31 -3.16 -6.73
CA ASP A 48 3.62 -1.88 -6.96
C ASP A 48 2.85 -1.94 -8.30
N THR A 49 1.58 -1.55 -8.27
CA THR A 49 0.76 -1.40 -9.48
C THR A 49 1.27 -0.26 -10.37
N ASN A 50 2.03 0.68 -9.83
CA ASN A 50 2.45 1.93 -10.46
C ASN A 50 1.30 2.88 -10.83
N GLY A 51 0.10 2.74 -10.26
CA GLY A 51 -1.06 3.58 -10.64
C GLY A 51 -0.80 5.08 -10.52
N TRP A 52 0.08 5.48 -9.58
CA TRP A 52 0.53 6.87 -9.40
C TRP A 52 1.19 7.51 -10.63
N LYS A 53 1.76 6.71 -11.55
CA LYS A 53 2.39 7.21 -12.77
C LYS A 53 1.39 7.84 -13.74
N GLY A 54 0.10 7.50 -13.62
CA GLY A 54 -0.95 7.98 -14.51
C GLY A 54 -0.74 7.55 -15.96
N THR A 55 -1.66 7.98 -16.84
CA THR A 55 -1.59 7.63 -18.26
C THR A 55 -0.37 8.23 -18.98
N GLU A 56 0.14 9.38 -18.51
CA GLU A 56 1.37 10.00 -19.03
C GLU A 56 2.62 9.16 -18.75
N GLY A 57 2.67 8.51 -17.58
CA GLY A 57 3.70 7.52 -17.28
C GLY A 57 3.46 6.16 -17.92
N GLY A 58 2.54 6.07 -18.89
CA GLY A 58 2.24 4.87 -19.66
C GLY A 58 1.39 3.83 -18.94
N MET A 59 0.77 4.19 -17.81
CA MET A 59 -0.10 3.30 -17.06
C MET A 59 -1.54 3.34 -17.59
N THR A 60 -2.23 2.20 -17.48
CA THR A 60 -3.66 2.07 -17.71
C THR A 60 -4.25 1.22 -16.59
N VAL A 61 -5.59 1.18 -16.50
CA VAL A 61 -6.30 0.29 -15.57
C VAL A 61 -5.90 -1.17 -15.83
N GLU A 62 -5.85 -1.59 -17.09
CA GLU A 62 -5.45 -2.95 -17.50
C GLU A 62 -4.03 -3.28 -17.03
N ARG A 63 -3.07 -2.37 -17.25
CA ARG A 63 -1.68 -2.58 -16.81
C ARG A 63 -1.56 -2.66 -15.30
N ALA A 64 -2.34 -1.87 -14.55
CA ALA A 64 -2.37 -1.95 -13.09
C ALA A 64 -2.91 -3.31 -12.63
N VAL A 65 -3.99 -3.80 -13.25
CA VAL A 65 -4.56 -5.13 -12.99
C VAL A 65 -3.56 -6.24 -13.31
N GLU A 66 -2.92 -6.21 -14.48
CA GLU A 66 -1.92 -7.21 -14.89
C GLU A 66 -0.74 -7.28 -13.91
N ARG A 67 -0.22 -6.12 -13.49
CA ARG A 67 0.87 -6.05 -12.52
C ARG A 67 0.48 -6.66 -11.17
N ALA A 68 -0.74 -6.38 -10.70
CA ALA A 68 -1.26 -6.98 -9.47
C ALA A 68 -1.41 -8.51 -9.58
N VAL A 69 -2.00 -8.99 -10.67
CA VAL A 69 -2.22 -10.43 -10.91
C VAL A 69 -0.91 -11.20 -11.08
N ASN A 70 0.08 -10.60 -11.75
CA ASN A 70 1.40 -11.22 -11.93
C ASN A 70 2.22 -11.25 -10.62
N ALA A 71 1.88 -10.40 -9.65
CA ALA A 71 2.53 -10.37 -8.34
C ALA A 71 1.96 -11.38 -7.34
N LEU A 72 0.91 -12.13 -7.71
CA LEU A 72 0.22 -13.00 -6.78
C LEU A 72 1.11 -14.16 -6.32
N ARG A 73 1.33 -14.18 -5.01
CA ARG A 73 1.93 -15.25 -4.24
C ARG A 73 1.41 -15.15 -2.80
N PRO A 74 1.38 -16.24 -2.02
CA PRO A 74 1.05 -16.17 -0.61
C PRO A 74 1.90 -15.11 0.10
N GLY A 75 1.26 -14.21 0.86
CA GLY A 75 1.93 -13.13 1.58
C GLY A 75 2.33 -11.90 0.76
N ALA A 76 1.88 -11.77 -0.49
CA ALA A 76 2.12 -10.55 -1.27
C ALA A 76 1.51 -9.30 -0.59
N ILE A 77 2.28 -8.22 -0.51
CA ILE A 77 1.84 -6.88 -0.11
C ILE A 77 1.85 -6.01 -1.38
N LEU A 78 0.66 -5.59 -1.83
CA LEU A 78 0.48 -4.78 -3.03
C LEU A 78 0.38 -3.30 -2.66
N GLN A 79 1.25 -2.48 -3.23
CA GLN A 79 1.16 -1.02 -3.14
C GLN A 79 0.20 -0.47 -4.20
N MET A 80 -0.69 0.41 -3.77
CA MET A 80 -1.67 1.14 -4.58
C MET A 80 -1.75 2.59 -4.10
N HIS A 81 -2.23 3.49 -4.97
CA HIS A 81 -2.26 4.92 -4.72
C HIS A 81 -3.66 5.51 -4.96
N VAL A 82 -4.19 6.23 -3.96
CA VAL A 82 -5.42 7.02 -4.08
C VAL A 82 -5.04 8.48 -4.40
N GLY A 83 -4.38 8.66 -5.54
CA GLY A 83 -3.92 9.97 -6.01
C GLY A 83 -3.79 9.98 -7.54
N ALA A 84 -4.02 11.15 -8.12
CA ALA A 84 -3.82 11.40 -9.54
C ALA A 84 -2.56 12.26 -9.75
N SER A 85 -2.00 12.25 -10.96
CA SER A 85 -0.99 13.22 -11.34
C SER A 85 -1.54 14.65 -11.23
N GLN A 86 -0.65 15.62 -11.00
CA GLN A 86 -1.00 17.02 -10.74
C GLN A 86 -2.03 17.56 -11.76
N GLY A 87 -3.13 18.13 -11.24
CA GLY A 87 -4.19 18.72 -12.06
C GLY A 87 -5.21 17.73 -12.64
N ARG A 88 -5.15 16.45 -12.29
CA ARG A 88 -6.07 15.43 -12.81
C ARG A 88 -6.91 14.80 -11.69
N THR A 89 -8.01 14.16 -12.09
CA THR A 89 -8.96 13.50 -11.17
C THR A 89 -8.98 11.98 -11.34
N GLU A 90 -8.32 11.47 -12.38
CA GLU A 90 -8.31 10.04 -12.67
C GLU A 90 -7.38 9.28 -11.71
N VAL A 91 -7.96 8.35 -10.95
CA VAL A 91 -7.23 7.46 -10.03
C VAL A 91 -7.25 6.06 -10.63
N ILE A 92 -6.18 5.67 -11.33
CA ILE A 92 -6.07 4.37 -12.02
C ILE A 92 -6.28 3.21 -11.04
N ASP A 93 -5.64 3.26 -9.87
CA ASP A 93 -5.73 2.16 -8.89
C ASP A 93 -7.14 2.00 -8.30
N ALA A 94 -7.90 3.09 -8.15
CA ALA A 94 -9.28 3.01 -7.69
C ALA A 94 -10.18 2.32 -8.72
N GLN A 95 -9.93 2.54 -10.01
CA GLN A 95 -10.64 1.87 -11.10
C GLN A 95 -10.20 0.41 -11.28
N ALA A 96 -8.92 0.10 -11.00
CA ALA A 96 -8.37 -1.25 -11.12
C ALA A 96 -8.81 -2.17 -9.97
N LEU A 97 -9.03 -1.61 -8.77
CA LEU A 97 -9.26 -2.38 -7.54
C LEU A 97 -10.38 -3.44 -7.66
N PRO A 98 -11.58 -3.15 -8.21
CA PRO A 98 -12.62 -4.18 -8.35
C PRO A 98 -12.15 -5.40 -9.16
N ARG A 99 -11.49 -5.17 -10.29
CA ARG A 99 -10.96 -6.23 -11.16
C ARG A 99 -9.83 -7.02 -10.50
N ILE A 100 -9.01 -6.36 -9.68
CA ILE A 100 -7.96 -7.02 -8.89
C ILE A 100 -8.60 -7.96 -7.85
N LEU A 101 -9.63 -7.49 -7.14
CA LEU A 101 -10.35 -8.28 -6.14
C LEU A 101 -11.03 -9.51 -6.77
N ASP A 102 -11.67 -9.36 -7.92
CA ASP A 102 -12.27 -10.47 -8.66
C ASP A 102 -11.21 -11.51 -9.08
N ALA A 103 -10.06 -11.04 -9.57
CA ALA A 103 -8.96 -11.90 -10.00
C ALA A 103 -8.29 -12.64 -8.84
N LEU A 104 -8.24 -12.03 -7.65
CA LEU A 104 -7.77 -12.64 -6.40
C LEU A 104 -8.72 -13.75 -5.95
N ALA A 105 -10.02 -13.44 -5.89
CA ALA A 105 -11.03 -14.40 -5.46
C ALA A 105 -11.10 -15.63 -6.39
N ALA A 106 -11.00 -15.42 -7.71
CA ALA A 106 -10.97 -16.50 -8.70
C ALA A 106 -9.73 -17.42 -8.61
N ARG A 107 -8.71 -17.04 -7.84
CA ARG A 107 -7.48 -17.80 -7.59
C ARG A 107 -7.36 -18.25 -6.14
N ASP A 108 -8.46 -18.23 -5.39
CA ASP A 108 -8.55 -18.61 -3.97
C ASP A 108 -7.67 -17.78 -3.03
N TYR A 109 -7.29 -16.57 -3.44
CA TYR A 109 -6.64 -15.60 -2.55
C TYR A 109 -7.65 -14.83 -1.72
N ARG A 110 -7.24 -14.48 -0.50
CA ARG A 110 -7.97 -13.58 0.38
C ARG A 110 -7.17 -12.31 0.63
N VAL A 111 -7.85 -11.17 0.58
CA VAL A 111 -7.31 -9.92 1.10
C VAL A 111 -7.49 -9.93 2.61
N ILE A 112 -6.38 -9.70 3.32
CA ILE A 112 -6.35 -9.67 4.78
C ILE A 112 -5.84 -8.33 5.25
N ASP A 113 -6.14 -8.00 6.50
CA ASP A 113 -5.57 -6.83 7.14
C ASP A 113 -4.09 -7.08 7.44
N LEU A 114 -3.22 -6.10 7.17
CA LEU A 114 -1.78 -6.24 7.41
C LEU A 114 -1.45 -6.65 8.86
N ARG A 115 -2.27 -6.27 9.84
CA ARG A 115 -2.10 -6.70 11.25
C ARG A 115 -2.23 -8.20 11.43
N THR A 116 -3.05 -8.85 10.61
CA THR A 116 -3.23 -10.31 10.67
C THR A 116 -2.05 -11.06 10.05
N LEU A 117 -1.29 -10.44 9.14
CA LEU A 117 -0.10 -11.05 8.55
C LEU A 117 1.05 -11.15 9.56
N LEU A 118 1.14 -10.19 10.49
CA LEU A 118 2.25 -10.05 11.44
C LEU A 118 1.91 -10.60 12.84
N THR A 119 0.76 -11.25 12.99
CA THR A 119 0.40 -11.99 14.21
C THR A 119 0.79 -13.45 13.99
N PRO A 120 1.60 -14.06 14.88
CA PRO A 120 2.00 -15.47 14.76
C PRO A 120 0.83 -16.45 14.87
#